data_AF-A0A4Q3LQ52-F1
#
_entry.id   AF-A0A4Q3LQ52-F1
#
_cell.length_a   1.000
_cell.length_b   1.000
_cell.length_c   1.000
_cell.angle_alpha   90.00
_cell.angle_beta   90.00
_cell.angle_gamma   90.00
#
_symmetry.space_group_name_H-M   'P 1'
#
loop_
_entity.id
_entity.type
_entity.pdbx_description
1 polymer ?
#
loop_
_entity_poly.entity_id
_entity_poly.type
_entity_poly.pdbx_seq_one_letter_code
_entity_poly.pdbx_strand_id
1 'polypeptide(L)'
;MRSRFILLVVAILLIAGFAALNWAEITRPSPLLFGPVVMDAPLGAILLGLLALAVVIFALAAGTMRTQGLLESRHHFKELEAQRALADKAEASRFTDLRQHLDTQLRELRDRDAIAATEMEKARMENQREIRTQLEQINRTVSARLNELEHRLESRFERMGVSRAPVVGATAAVPAAAMRNDLVQPGVVHEHAAAEQAREHQAQMREEERIRDERIREERERTQAGERPAESGWRKWF
;
A
#
# COMPACT_ATOMS: atom_id res chain seq x y z
N MET A 1 10.21 -42.36 -0.47
CA MET A 1 11.55 -42.74 0.04
C MET A 1 11.50 -43.87 1.06
N ARG A 2 10.63 -43.81 2.09
CA ARG A 2 10.50 -44.87 3.13
C ARG A 2 10.05 -46.23 2.58
N SER A 3 9.11 -46.26 1.64
CA SER A 3 8.62 -47.50 1.01
C SER A 3 9.72 -48.30 0.29
N ARG A 4 10.59 -47.64 -0.50
CA ARG A 4 11.70 -48.29 -1.20
C ARG A 4 12.72 -48.91 -0.24
N PHE A 5 13.01 -48.24 0.88
CA PHE A 5 13.90 -48.77 1.92
C PHE A 5 13.26 -49.96 2.64
N ILE A 6 11.98 -49.85 3.02
CA ILE A 6 11.23 -50.95 3.65
C ILE A 6 11.19 -52.17 2.72
N LEU A 7 10.92 -51.98 1.43
CA LEU A 7 10.95 -53.07 0.43
C LEU A 7 12.32 -53.73 0.33
N LEU A 8 13.41 -52.95 0.36
CA LEU A 8 14.77 -53.48 0.33
C LEU A 8 15.07 -54.30 1.60
N VAL A 9 14.69 -53.79 2.79
CA VAL A 9 14.86 -54.52 4.06
C VAL A 9 14.07 -55.82 4.07
N VAL A 10 12.82 -55.80 3.58
CA VAL A 10 11.99 -57.00 3.45
C VAL A 10 12.62 -57.99 2.48
N ALA A 11 13.13 -57.54 1.33
CA ALA A 11 13.83 -58.39 0.37
C ALA A 11 15.08 -59.04 0.98
N ILE A 12 15.89 -58.29 1.74
CA ILE A 12 17.05 -58.83 2.46
C ILE A 12 16.60 -59.90 3.47
N LEU A 13 15.55 -59.64 4.25
CA LEU A 13 15.04 -60.61 5.21
C LEU A 13 14.53 -61.89 4.55
N LEU A 14 13.87 -61.79 3.40
CA LEU A 14 13.42 -62.95 2.64
C LEU A 14 14.62 -63.76 2.10
N ILE A 15 15.64 -63.09 1.56
CA ILE A 15 16.86 -63.76 1.09
C ILE A 15 17.60 -64.42 2.25
N ALA A 16 17.76 -63.72 3.37
CA ALA A 16 18.40 -64.25 4.57
C ALA A 16 17.63 -65.43 5.16
N GLY A 17 16.30 -65.35 5.21
CA GLY A 17 15.44 -66.45 5.65
C GLY A 17 15.55 -67.67 4.74
N PHE A 18 15.52 -67.47 3.42
CA PHE A 18 15.74 -68.54 2.45
C PHE A 18 17.12 -69.18 2.60
N ALA A 19 18.17 -68.38 2.80
CA ALA A 19 19.52 -68.87 3.01
C ALA A 19 19.66 -69.66 4.32
N ALA A 20 19.03 -69.21 5.41
CA ALA A 20 19.03 -69.92 6.68
C ALA A 20 18.31 -71.26 6.57
N LEU A 21 17.19 -71.32 5.84
CA LEU A 21 16.45 -72.57 5.60
C LEU A 21 17.24 -73.57 4.75
N ASN A 22 18.07 -73.08 3.82
CA ASN A 22 18.88 -73.88 2.91
C ASN A 22 20.37 -73.95 3.34
N TRP A 23 20.65 -73.75 4.62
CA TRP A 23 22.03 -73.64 5.13
C TRP A 23 22.89 -74.88 4.85
N ALA A 24 22.29 -76.07 4.96
CA ALA A 24 22.99 -77.34 4.70
C ALA A 24 23.47 -77.46 3.25
N GLU A 25 22.68 -76.98 2.28
CA GLU A 25 23.08 -77.03 0.86
C GLU A 25 24.10 -75.93 0.53
N ILE A 26 23.97 -74.75 1.14
CA ILE A 26 24.88 -73.61 0.96
C ILE A 26 26.29 -73.92 1.50
N THR A 27 26.38 -74.69 2.58
CA THR A 27 27.64 -75.08 3.23
C THR A 27 28.20 -76.41 2.72
N ARG A 28 27.55 -77.02 1.73
CA ARG A 28 28.01 -78.26 1.11
C ARG A 28 29.37 -78.04 0.43
N PRO A 29 30.41 -78.82 0.79
CA PRO A 29 31.72 -78.72 0.13
C PRO A 29 31.59 -79.12 -1.34
N SER A 30 32.15 -78.31 -2.22
CA SER A 30 32.22 -78.60 -3.65
C SER A 30 33.64 -78.34 -4.15
N PRO A 31 34.19 -79.18 -5.04
CA PRO A 31 35.53 -78.96 -5.58
C PRO A 31 35.51 -77.72 -6.47
N LEU A 32 36.29 -76.70 -6.11
CA LEU A 32 36.37 -75.43 -6.83
C LEU A 32 37.77 -75.20 -7.39
N LEU A 33 37.82 -74.73 -8.63
CA LEU A 33 39.06 -74.34 -9.30
C LEU A 33 39.35 -72.86 -9.00
N PHE A 34 40.36 -72.57 -8.17
CA PHE A 34 40.80 -71.20 -7.86
C PHE A 34 41.92 -70.74 -8.80
N GLY A 35 41.89 -71.16 -10.07
CA GLY A 35 42.99 -70.98 -11.02
C GLY A 35 43.96 -72.17 -10.96
N PRO A 36 45.13 -72.07 -10.31
CA PRO A 36 46.11 -73.17 -10.26
C PRO A 36 45.86 -74.22 -9.17
N VAL A 37 44.92 -73.99 -8.24
CA VAL A 37 44.67 -74.88 -7.09
C VAL A 37 43.20 -75.30 -7.05
N VAL A 38 42.96 -76.59 -6.80
CA VAL A 38 41.63 -77.14 -6.53
C VAL A 38 41.48 -77.27 -5.02
N MET A 39 40.50 -76.58 -4.44
CA MET A 39 40.21 -76.65 -3.01
C MET A 39 38.72 -76.89 -2.80
N ASP A 40 38.40 -77.79 -1.88
CA ASP A 40 37.02 -78.00 -1.46
C ASP A 40 36.58 -76.82 -0.61
N ALA A 41 35.64 -76.04 -1.14
CA ALA A 41 35.05 -74.92 -0.42
C ALA A 41 33.53 -74.90 -0.64
N PRO A 42 32.77 -74.38 0.32
CA PRO A 42 31.34 -74.18 0.13
C PRO A 42 31.10 -72.98 -0.79
N LEU A 43 30.88 -73.25 -2.09
CA LEU A 43 30.61 -72.22 -3.10
C LEU A 43 29.44 -71.32 -2.69
N GLY A 44 28.37 -71.91 -2.14
CA GLY A 44 27.18 -71.18 -1.73
C GLY A 44 27.48 -70.13 -0.66
N ALA A 45 28.27 -70.49 0.35
CA ALA A 45 28.67 -69.57 1.42
C ALA A 45 29.54 -68.41 0.89
N ILE A 46 30.46 -68.70 -0.04
CA ILE A 46 31.32 -67.68 -0.66
C ILE A 46 30.47 -66.69 -1.47
N LEU A 47 29.57 -67.19 -2.32
CA LEU A 47 28.71 -66.36 -3.15
C LEU A 47 27.77 -65.49 -2.31
N LEU A 48 27.23 -66.07 -1.22
CA LEU A 48 26.36 -65.34 -0.30
C LEU A 48 27.11 -64.24 0.47
N GLY A 49 28.35 -64.51 0.90
CA GLY A 49 29.21 -63.51 1.52
C GLY A 49 29.54 -62.34 0.58
N LEU A 50 29.90 -62.64 -0.67
CA LEU A 50 30.16 -61.61 -1.69
C LEU A 50 28.92 -60.77 -2.00
N LEU A 51 27.75 -61.41 -2.12
CA LEU A 51 26.49 -60.71 -2.33
C LEU A 51 26.16 -59.79 -1.15
N ALA A 52 26.30 -60.28 0.09
CA ALA A 52 26.07 -59.49 1.29
C ALA A 52 27.00 -58.28 1.35
N LEU A 53 28.29 -58.45 1.02
CA LEU A 53 29.26 -57.37 0.95
C LEU A 53 28.86 -56.32 -0.09
N ALA A 54 28.48 -56.75 -1.30
CA ALA A 54 28.05 -55.85 -2.37
C ALA A 54 26.80 -55.03 -1.98
N VAL A 55 25.83 -55.68 -1.31
CA VAL A 55 24.62 -55.00 -0.80
C VAL A 55 24.97 -53.95 0.25
N VAL A 56 25.89 -54.25 1.17
CA VAL A 56 26.33 -53.29 2.20
C VAL A 56 27.03 -52.09 1.55
N ILE A 57 27.96 -52.31 0.62
CA ILE A 57 28.65 -51.24 -0.10
C ILE A 57 27.64 -50.37 -0.88
N PHE A 58 26.69 -51.01 -1.58
CA PHE A 58 25.64 -50.31 -2.30
C PHE A 58 24.75 -49.49 -1.37
N ALA A 59 24.38 -50.02 -0.21
CA ALA A 59 23.56 -49.31 0.78
C ALA A 59 24.30 -48.10 1.36
N LEU A 60 25.61 -48.23 1.65
CA LEU A 60 26.45 -47.12 2.10
C LEU A 60 26.55 -46.02 1.03
N ALA A 61 26.83 -46.38 -0.22
CA ALA A 61 26.90 -45.44 -1.34
C ALA A 61 25.53 -44.76 -1.62
N ALA A 62 24.44 -45.51 -1.55
CA ALA A 62 23.09 -44.95 -1.68
C ALA A 62 22.73 -44.02 -0.51
N GLY A 63 23.28 -44.27 0.68
CA GLY A 63 23.13 -43.43 1.86
C GLY A 63 23.82 -42.08 1.71
N THR A 64 25.07 -42.07 1.24
CA THR A 64 25.84 -40.82 1.03
C THR A 64 25.23 -39.93 -0.05
N MET A 65 24.62 -40.52 -1.09
CA MET A 65 23.89 -39.75 -2.10
C MET A 65 22.67 -39.01 -1.56
N ARG A 66 22.01 -39.52 -0.50
CA ARG A 66 20.82 -38.88 0.08
C ARG A 66 21.16 -37.67 0.95
N THR A 67 22.36 -37.61 1.52
CA THR A 67 22.76 -36.52 2.41
C THR A 67 23.16 -35.25 1.66
N GLN A 68 23.60 -35.36 0.41
CA GLN A 68 23.99 -34.18 -0.38
C GLN A 68 22.80 -33.29 -0.77
N GLY A 69 21.61 -33.86 -1.01
CA GLY A 69 20.42 -33.07 -1.32
C GLY A 69 19.89 -32.20 -0.17
N LEU A 70 20.16 -32.55 1.08
CA LEU A 70 19.71 -31.78 2.26
C LEU A 70 20.69 -30.66 2.65
N LEU A 71 21.98 -30.85 2.39
CA LEU A 71 22.99 -29.81 2.56
C LEU A 71 22.85 -28.73 1.47
N GLU A 72 22.61 -29.14 0.23
CA GLU A 72 22.39 -28.22 -0.89
C GLU A 72 21.16 -27.32 -0.67
N SER A 73 20.06 -27.87 -0.11
CA SER A 73 18.87 -27.08 0.22
C SER A 73 19.16 -25.98 1.25
N ARG A 74 19.99 -26.25 2.27
CA ARG A 74 20.39 -25.23 3.26
C ARG A 74 21.28 -24.15 2.64
N HIS A 75 22.10 -24.49 1.66
CA HIS A 75 22.89 -23.51 0.92
C HIS A 75 22.00 -22.63 0.04
N HIS A 76 21.01 -23.20 -0.66
CA HIS A 76 20.05 -22.42 -1.44
C HIS A 76 19.19 -21.48 -0.59
N PHE A 77 18.78 -21.87 0.62
CA PHE A 77 18.07 -20.96 1.52
C PHE A 77 18.93 -19.78 1.96
N LYS A 78 20.22 -20.00 2.25
CA LYS A 78 21.14 -18.91 2.59
C LYS A 78 21.40 -17.97 1.42
N GLU A 79 21.54 -18.50 0.22
CA GLU A 79 21.74 -17.69 -0.99
C GLU A 79 20.48 -16.87 -1.31
N LEU A 80 19.29 -17.45 -1.16
CA LEU A 80 18.02 -16.74 -1.32
C LEU A 80 17.80 -15.66 -0.24
N GLU A 81 18.19 -15.93 0.99
CA GLU A 81 18.12 -14.96 2.09
C GLU A 81 19.10 -13.80 1.88
N ALA A 82 20.31 -14.08 1.41
CA ALA A 82 21.29 -13.05 1.04
C ALA A 82 20.81 -12.19 -0.15
N GLN A 83 20.23 -12.81 -1.19
CA GLN A 83 19.64 -12.09 -2.32
C GLN A 83 18.44 -11.25 -1.90
N ARG A 84 17.60 -11.76 -1.01
CA ARG A 84 16.46 -11.00 -0.46
C ARG A 84 16.93 -9.80 0.36
N ALA A 85 17.94 -9.97 1.21
CA ALA A 85 18.51 -8.85 1.97
C ALA A 85 19.13 -7.78 1.05
N LEU A 86 19.77 -8.18 -0.04
CA LEU A 86 20.29 -7.25 -1.05
C LEU A 86 19.17 -6.53 -1.83
N ALA A 87 18.10 -7.26 -2.19
CA ALA A 87 16.93 -6.70 -2.85
C ALA A 87 16.19 -5.71 -1.92
N ASP A 88 15.91 -6.08 -0.67
CA ASP A 88 15.25 -5.23 0.31
C ASP A 88 16.04 -3.94 0.57
N LYS A 89 17.38 -4.03 0.59
CA LYS A 89 18.26 -2.85 0.71
C LYS A 89 18.20 -1.94 -0.52
N ALA A 90 18.16 -2.53 -1.71
CA ALA A 90 18.02 -1.77 -2.96
C ALA A 90 16.63 -1.13 -3.07
N GLU A 91 15.58 -1.82 -2.65
CA GLU A 91 14.21 -1.30 -2.58
C GLU A 91 14.11 -0.16 -1.56
N ALA A 92 14.68 -0.30 -0.36
CA ALA A 92 14.70 0.78 0.63
C ALA A 92 15.39 2.05 0.11
N SER A 93 16.48 1.90 -0.65
CA SER A 93 17.15 3.01 -1.32
C SER A 93 16.24 3.67 -2.37
N ARG A 94 15.54 2.88 -3.20
CA ARG A 94 14.56 3.39 -4.18
C ARG A 94 13.39 4.12 -3.53
N PHE A 95 12.86 3.60 -2.43
CA PHE A 95 11.80 4.28 -1.67
C PHE A 95 12.28 5.60 -1.09
N THR A 96 13.51 5.65 -0.59
CA THR A 96 14.10 6.88 -0.05
C THR A 96 14.32 7.92 -1.15
N ASP A 97 14.86 7.50 -2.30
CA ASP A 97 15.09 8.37 -3.45
C ASP A 97 13.78 8.93 -4.03
N LEU A 98 12.76 8.07 -4.21
CA LEU A 98 11.45 8.51 -4.69
C LEU A 98 10.79 9.49 -3.70
N ARG A 99 10.91 9.24 -2.40
CA ARG A 99 10.39 10.15 -1.37
C ARG A 99 11.11 11.50 -1.42
N GLN A 100 12.43 11.49 -1.53
CA GLN A 100 13.21 12.72 -1.65
C GLN A 100 12.87 13.50 -2.92
N HIS A 101 12.67 12.80 -4.03
CA HIS A 101 12.22 13.40 -5.29
C HIS A 101 10.84 14.04 -5.15
N LEU A 102 9.87 13.33 -4.57
CA LEU A 102 8.52 13.87 -4.31
C LEU A 102 8.54 15.06 -3.36
N ASP A 103 9.32 14.99 -2.28
CA ASP A 103 9.46 16.11 -1.34
C ASP A 103 10.06 17.35 -2.03
N THR A 104 11.00 17.14 -2.96
CA THR A 104 11.58 18.23 -3.75
C THR A 104 10.56 18.83 -4.71
N GLN A 105 9.81 17.99 -5.44
CA GLN A 105 8.76 18.45 -6.34
C GLN A 105 7.64 19.20 -5.59
N LEU A 106 7.22 18.71 -4.43
CA LEU A 106 6.21 19.39 -3.59
C LEU A 106 6.71 20.75 -3.08
N ARG A 107 7.99 20.86 -2.72
CA ARG A 107 8.58 22.16 -2.34
C ARG A 107 8.58 23.12 -3.52
N GLU A 108 9.01 22.67 -4.69
CA GLU A 108 9.04 23.53 -5.88
C GLU A 108 7.64 23.98 -6.31
N LEU A 109 6.63 23.12 -6.21
CA LEU A 109 5.23 23.51 -6.44
C LEU A 109 4.76 24.56 -5.44
N ARG A 110 5.05 24.39 -4.14
CA ARG A 110 4.68 25.36 -3.10
C ARG A 110 5.38 26.71 -3.31
N ASP A 111 6.63 26.71 -3.74
CA ASP A 111 7.36 27.94 -4.05
C ASP A 111 6.76 28.65 -5.27
N ARG A 112 6.41 27.91 -6.33
CA ARG A 112 5.72 28.47 -7.50
C ARG A 112 4.35 29.04 -7.15
N ASP A 113 3.57 28.33 -6.33
CA ASP A 113 2.27 28.80 -5.86
C ASP A 113 2.40 30.06 -4.99
N ALA A 114 3.40 30.11 -4.11
CA ALA A 114 3.68 31.30 -3.30
C ALA A 114 4.05 32.50 -4.18
N ILE A 115 4.90 32.30 -5.19
CA ILE A 115 5.26 33.35 -6.16
C ILE A 115 4.00 33.80 -6.92
N ALA A 116 3.21 32.87 -7.46
CA ALA A 116 1.99 33.18 -8.18
C ALA A 116 0.97 33.96 -7.33
N ALA A 117 0.80 33.58 -6.06
CA ALA A 117 -0.05 34.30 -5.11
C ALA A 117 0.46 35.74 -4.86
N THR A 118 1.78 35.92 -4.72
CA THR A 118 2.34 37.27 -4.54
C THR A 118 2.19 38.15 -5.78
N GLU A 119 2.35 37.59 -6.97
CA GLU A 119 2.15 38.30 -8.24
C GLU A 119 0.67 38.66 -8.45
N MET A 120 -0.26 37.75 -8.13
CA MET A 120 -1.70 38.04 -8.14
C MET A 120 -2.07 39.16 -7.17
N GLU A 121 -1.50 39.15 -5.96
CA GLU A 121 -1.73 40.20 -4.97
C GLU A 121 -1.20 41.56 -5.47
N LYS A 122 -0.01 41.60 -6.07
CA LYS A 122 0.54 42.81 -6.70
C LYS A 122 -0.36 43.33 -7.81
N ALA A 123 -0.78 42.47 -8.75
CA ALA A 123 -1.67 42.83 -9.85
C ALA A 123 -3.01 43.37 -9.32
N ARG A 124 -3.54 42.79 -8.23
CA ARG A 124 -4.74 43.29 -7.56
C ARG A 124 -4.54 44.68 -6.97
N MET A 125 -3.41 44.94 -6.32
CA MET A 125 -3.10 46.28 -5.78
C MET A 125 -2.93 47.32 -6.89
N GLU A 126 -2.29 46.97 -8.00
CA GLU A 126 -2.13 47.84 -9.17
C GLU A 126 -3.48 48.19 -9.79
N ASN A 127 -4.34 47.19 -10.00
CA ASN A 127 -5.69 47.41 -10.52
C ASN A 127 -6.55 48.27 -9.58
N GLN A 128 -6.45 48.06 -8.26
CA GLN A 128 -7.11 48.94 -7.28
C GLN A 128 -6.63 50.40 -7.37
N ARG A 129 -5.33 50.63 -7.58
CA ARG A 129 -4.78 51.97 -7.77
C ARG A 129 -5.29 52.60 -9.06
N GLU A 130 -5.31 51.84 -10.15
CA GLU A 130 -5.84 52.30 -11.44
C GLU A 130 -7.32 52.66 -11.36
N ILE A 131 -8.14 51.84 -10.69
CA ILE A 131 -9.56 52.15 -10.45
C ILE A 131 -9.69 53.46 -9.64
N ARG A 132 -8.87 53.67 -8.60
CA ARG A 132 -8.89 54.91 -7.83
C ARG A 132 -8.52 56.12 -8.67
N THR A 133 -7.48 56.03 -9.51
CA THR A 133 -7.08 57.13 -10.38
C THR A 133 -8.13 57.44 -11.45
N GLN A 134 -8.77 56.42 -12.03
CA GLN A 134 -9.90 56.59 -12.94
C GLN A 134 -11.09 57.27 -12.26
N LEU A 135 -11.43 56.86 -11.03
CA LEU A 135 -12.48 57.51 -10.23
C LEU A 135 -12.16 58.98 -9.96
N GLU A 136 -10.92 59.31 -9.60
CA GLU A 136 -10.50 60.70 -9.41
C GLU A 136 -10.60 61.51 -10.71
N GLN A 137 -10.21 60.94 -11.85
CA GLN A 137 -10.33 61.59 -13.16
C GLN A 137 -11.79 61.84 -13.51
N ILE A 138 -12.66 60.83 -13.36
CA ILE A 138 -14.11 60.97 -13.57
C ILE A 138 -14.67 62.08 -12.67
N ASN A 139 -14.31 62.07 -11.38
CA ASN A 139 -14.76 63.10 -10.44
C ASN A 139 -14.31 64.51 -10.87
N ARG A 140 -13.05 64.66 -11.30
CA ARG A 140 -12.54 65.93 -11.83
C ARG A 140 -13.28 66.37 -13.10
N THR A 141 -13.54 65.46 -14.03
CA THR A 141 -14.29 65.76 -15.27
C THR A 141 -15.73 66.14 -14.98
N VAL A 142 -16.40 65.43 -14.07
CA VAL A 142 -17.78 65.74 -13.63
C VAL A 142 -17.84 67.11 -12.97
N SER A 143 -16.91 67.41 -12.06
CA SER A 143 -16.81 68.72 -11.41
C SER A 143 -16.57 69.85 -12.42
N ALA A 144 -15.69 69.64 -13.41
CA ALA A 144 -15.46 70.60 -14.48
C ALA A 144 -16.71 70.85 -15.35
N ARG A 145 -17.46 69.79 -15.68
CA ARG A 145 -18.73 69.90 -16.42
C ARG A 145 -19.81 70.60 -15.60
N LEU A 146 -19.90 70.34 -14.30
CA LEU A 146 -20.79 71.04 -13.37
C LEU A 146 -20.47 72.53 -13.29
N ASN A 147 -19.20 72.89 -13.11
CA ASN A 147 -18.77 74.30 -13.09
C ASN A 147 -19.09 75.03 -14.40
N GLU A 148 -18.91 74.40 -15.56
CA GLU A 148 -19.28 74.98 -16.85
C GLU A 148 -20.80 75.20 -16.97
N LEU A 149 -21.62 74.26 -16.45
CA LEU A 149 -23.07 74.42 -16.42
C LEU A 149 -23.50 75.55 -15.48
N GLU A 150 -22.90 75.62 -14.29
CA GLU A 150 -23.14 76.70 -13.34
C GLU A 150 -22.73 78.06 -13.94
N HIS A 151 -21.59 78.14 -14.60
CA HIS A 151 -21.16 79.35 -15.30
C HIS A 151 -22.09 79.75 -16.45
N ARG A 152 -22.66 78.77 -17.19
CA ARG A 152 -23.69 79.04 -18.21
C ARG A 152 -25.01 79.52 -17.62
N LEU A 153 -25.40 79.01 -16.46
CA LEU A 153 -26.57 79.47 -15.73
C LEU A 153 -26.35 80.88 -15.20
N GLU A 154 -25.20 81.14 -14.57
CA GLU A 154 -24.83 82.45 -14.04
C GLU A 154 -24.78 83.50 -15.16
N SER A 155 -24.07 83.21 -16.25
CA SER A 155 -24.02 84.11 -17.41
C SER A 155 -25.37 84.27 -18.12
N ARG A 156 -26.32 83.34 -17.98
CA ARG A 156 -27.72 83.53 -18.42
C ARG A 156 -28.50 84.42 -17.45
N PHE A 157 -28.29 84.27 -16.15
CA PHE A 157 -28.90 85.10 -15.10
C PHE A 157 -28.43 86.56 -15.21
N GLU A 158 -27.13 86.79 -15.40
CA GLU A 158 -26.56 88.11 -15.64
C GLU A 158 -27.11 88.75 -16.92
N ARG A 159 -27.23 87.97 -18.02
CA ARG A 159 -27.83 88.45 -19.28
C ARG A 159 -29.33 88.77 -19.18
N MET A 160 -30.03 88.19 -18.21
CA MET A 160 -31.43 88.52 -17.92
C MET A 160 -31.61 89.68 -16.94
N GLY A 161 -30.53 90.34 -16.49
CA GLY A 161 -30.62 91.54 -15.66
C GLY A 161 -31.15 91.31 -14.25
N VAL A 162 -31.09 90.07 -13.74
CA VAL A 162 -31.55 89.74 -12.39
C VAL A 162 -30.34 89.72 -11.44
N SER A 163 -30.14 90.82 -10.71
CA SER A 163 -29.20 90.85 -9.57
C SER A 163 -29.68 89.89 -8.49
N ARG A 164 -28.86 88.89 -8.14
CA ARG A 164 -29.15 87.97 -7.02
C ARG A 164 -28.24 88.27 -5.83
N ALA A 165 -28.87 88.45 -4.67
CA ALA A 165 -28.24 88.56 -3.36
C ALA A 165 -27.64 87.20 -2.90
N PRO A 166 -26.66 87.18 -1.98
CA PRO A 166 -25.89 85.98 -1.65
C PRO A 166 -26.76 84.95 -0.92
N VAL A 167 -26.83 83.74 -1.46
CA VAL A 167 -27.40 82.59 -0.74
C VAL A 167 -26.25 81.80 -0.14
N VAL A 168 -26.09 81.94 1.19
CA VAL A 168 -25.24 81.09 2.02
C VAL A 168 -25.71 79.65 1.88
N GLY A 169 -24.78 78.76 1.56
CA GLY A 169 -25.04 77.33 1.42
C GLY A 169 -25.47 76.71 2.75
N ALA A 170 -26.72 76.28 2.81
CA ALA A 170 -27.14 75.25 3.75
C ALA A 170 -26.69 73.90 3.19
N THR A 171 -25.59 73.38 3.71
CA THR A 171 -25.21 71.96 3.61
C THR A 171 -26.23 71.12 4.38
N ALA A 172 -27.39 70.90 3.77
CA ALA A 172 -28.32 69.89 4.24
C ALA A 172 -27.80 68.52 3.78
N ALA A 173 -27.13 67.83 4.70
CA ALA A 173 -26.80 66.43 4.59
C ALA A 173 -28.04 65.65 4.12
N VAL A 174 -27.96 65.05 2.94
CA VAL A 174 -28.90 64.02 2.52
C VAL A 174 -28.63 62.83 3.42
N PRO A 175 -29.58 62.41 4.29
CA PRO A 175 -29.39 61.18 5.04
C PRO A 175 -29.32 60.04 4.04
N ALA A 176 -28.34 59.17 4.24
CA ALA A 176 -28.23 57.89 3.56
C ALA A 176 -29.54 57.11 3.81
N ALA A 177 -30.53 57.33 2.96
CA ALA A 177 -31.73 56.54 2.89
C ALA A 177 -31.24 55.12 2.58
N ALA A 178 -31.45 54.25 3.57
CA ALA A 178 -31.18 52.84 3.51
C ALA A 178 -31.80 52.27 2.23
N MET A 179 -30.98 52.13 1.19
CA MET A 179 -31.21 51.14 0.16
C MET A 179 -31.00 49.79 0.87
N ARG A 180 -32.08 49.29 1.48
CA ARG A 180 -32.25 47.88 1.84
C ARG A 180 -32.05 47.10 0.56
N ASN A 181 -30.80 46.77 0.30
CA ASN A 181 -30.45 45.70 -0.59
C ASN A 181 -30.62 44.44 0.27
N ASP A 182 -31.59 43.60 -0.09
CA ASP A 182 -31.75 42.25 0.47
C ASP A 182 -30.53 41.41 0.06
N LEU A 183 -29.39 41.73 0.67
CA LEU A 183 -28.24 40.85 0.72
C LEU A 183 -28.68 39.69 1.61
N VAL A 184 -29.02 38.59 0.94
CA VAL A 184 -28.99 37.23 1.47
C VAL A 184 -27.91 37.15 2.55
N GLN A 185 -28.35 37.04 3.81
CA GLN A 185 -27.46 36.96 4.96
C GLN A 185 -26.57 35.72 4.80
N PRO A 186 -25.24 35.87 4.69
CA PRO A 186 -24.34 34.72 4.58
C PRO A 186 -24.28 33.87 5.85
N GLY A 187 -24.88 34.32 6.97
CA GLY A 187 -24.88 33.58 8.24
C GLY A 187 -25.85 32.39 8.29
N VAL A 188 -27.04 32.50 7.69
CA VAL A 188 -28.11 31.49 7.88
C VAL A 188 -27.90 30.25 7.01
N VAL A 189 -27.24 30.41 5.85
CA VAL A 189 -26.93 29.28 4.95
C VAL A 189 -25.80 28.41 5.52
N HIS A 190 -24.80 29.01 6.17
CA HIS A 190 -23.71 28.24 6.77
C HIS A 190 -24.13 27.45 8.01
N GLU A 191 -25.07 27.98 8.80
CA GLU A 191 -25.56 27.28 10.00
C GLU A 191 -26.46 26.08 9.65
N HIS A 192 -27.32 26.23 8.62
CA HIS A 192 -28.11 25.10 8.12
C HIS A 192 -27.25 24.07 7.39
N ALA A 193 -26.26 24.48 6.58
CA ALA A 193 -25.35 23.55 5.90
C ALA A 193 -24.45 22.78 6.89
N ALA A 194 -23.95 23.45 7.95
CA ALA A 194 -23.16 22.78 8.98
C ALA A 194 -24.01 21.81 9.82
N ALA A 195 -25.26 22.15 10.11
CA ALA A 195 -26.19 21.27 10.81
C ALA A 195 -26.58 20.04 9.97
N GLU A 196 -26.68 20.18 8.66
CA GLU A 196 -26.99 19.08 7.73
C GLU A 196 -25.77 18.15 7.58
N GLN A 197 -24.57 18.71 7.40
CA GLN A 197 -23.32 17.94 7.36
C GLN A 197 -23.05 17.17 8.67
N ALA A 198 -23.36 17.77 9.83
CA ALA A 198 -23.23 17.08 11.11
C ALA A 198 -24.20 15.89 11.25
N ARG A 199 -25.40 15.97 10.66
CA ARG A 199 -26.36 14.86 10.65
C ARG A 199 -25.94 13.74 9.72
N GLU A 200 -25.43 14.08 8.54
CA GLU A 200 -24.88 13.10 7.60
C GLU A 200 -23.66 12.38 8.19
N HIS A 201 -22.75 13.12 8.81
CA HIS A 201 -21.57 12.53 9.43
C HIS A 201 -21.93 11.64 10.63
N GLN A 202 -22.99 11.97 11.39
CA GLN A 202 -23.51 11.09 12.44
C GLN A 202 -24.21 9.84 11.88
N ALA A 203 -24.89 9.96 10.74
CA ALA A 203 -25.49 8.80 10.07
C ALA A 203 -24.42 7.84 9.54
N GLN A 204 -23.36 8.38 8.92
CA GLN A 204 -22.22 7.60 8.43
C GLN A 204 -21.49 6.89 9.57
N MET A 205 -21.23 7.57 10.69
CA MET A 205 -20.59 6.94 11.86
C MET A 205 -21.42 5.78 12.42
N ARG A 206 -22.74 5.90 12.47
CA ARG A 206 -23.64 4.81 12.92
C ARG A 206 -23.64 3.63 11.95
N GLU A 207 -23.48 3.89 10.65
CA GLU A 207 -23.40 2.84 9.64
C GLU A 207 -22.05 2.13 9.68
N GLU A 208 -20.95 2.86 9.88
CA GLU A 208 -19.62 2.27 10.10
C GLU A 208 -19.54 1.42 11.38
N GLU A 209 -20.18 1.85 12.47
CA GLU A 209 -20.28 1.07 13.70
C GLU A 209 -21.08 -0.23 13.47
N ARG A 210 -22.20 -0.17 12.75
CA ARG A 210 -22.96 -1.37 12.38
C ARG A 210 -22.16 -2.36 11.56
N ILE A 211 -21.45 -1.89 10.53
CA ILE A 211 -20.61 -2.75 9.68
C ILE A 211 -19.46 -3.36 10.50
N ARG A 212 -18.87 -2.59 11.42
CA ARG A 212 -17.81 -3.07 12.31
C ARG A 212 -18.32 -4.18 13.23
N ASP A 213 -19.49 -4.00 13.83
CA ASP A 213 -20.11 -5.00 14.70
C ASP A 213 -20.48 -6.29 13.95
N GLU A 214 -21.00 -6.18 12.72
CA GLU A 214 -21.24 -7.34 11.86
C GLU A 214 -19.95 -8.10 11.53
N ARG A 215 -18.86 -7.39 11.21
CA ARG A 215 -17.56 -8.03 10.94
C ARG A 215 -17.01 -8.75 12.17
N ILE A 216 -17.12 -8.15 13.36
CA ILE A 216 -16.69 -8.79 14.61
C ILE A 216 -17.53 -10.05 14.87
N ARG A 217 -18.83 -10.00 14.58
CA ARG A 217 -19.72 -11.16 14.71
C ARG A 217 -19.35 -12.28 13.75
N GLU A 218 -19.11 -11.97 12.47
CA GLU A 218 -18.68 -12.97 11.48
C GLU A 218 -17.32 -13.60 11.85
N GLU A 219 -16.39 -12.81 12.40
CA GLU A 219 -15.08 -13.30 12.84
C GLU A 219 -15.21 -14.24 14.06
N ARG A 220 -16.14 -13.94 14.98
CA ARG A 220 -16.52 -14.83 16.08
C ARG A 220 -17.19 -16.12 15.59
N GLU A 221 -18.05 -16.04 14.58
CA GLU A 221 -18.69 -17.22 14.00
C GLU A 221 -17.67 -18.10 13.25
N ARG A 222 -16.70 -17.51 12.55
CA ARG A 222 -15.60 -18.24 11.90
C ARG A 222 -14.66 -18.91 12.89
N THR A 223 -14.29 -18.23 13.97
CA THR A 223 -13.45 -18.81 15.03
C THR A 223 -14.19 -19.94 15.75
N GLN A 224 -15.48 -19.76 16.06
CA GLN A 224 -16.31 -20.82 16.67
C GLN A 224 -16.55 -22.01 15.72
N ALA A 225 -16.61 -21.80 14.40
CA ALA A 225 -16.67 -22.88 13.42
C ALA A 225 -15.34 -23.65 13.28
N GLY A 226 -14.20 -22.98 13.50
CA GLY A 226 -12.88 -23.61 13.57
C GLY A 226 -12.62 -24.40 14.85
N GLU A 227 -13.29 -24.03 15.95
CA GLU A 227 -13.20 -24.69 17.26
C GLU A 227 -14.19 -25.83 17.48
N ARG A 228 -15.10 -26.13 16.54
CA ARG A 228 -15.89 -27.37 16.63
C ARG A 228 -14.94 -28.57 16.51
N PRO A 229 -14.67 -29.34 17.58
CA PRO A 229 -13.90 -30.56 17.43
C PRO A 229 -14.66 -31.46 16.46
N ALA A 230 -13.96 -31.99 15.45
CA ALA A 230 -14.48 -32.98 14.53
C ALA A 230 -14.91 -34.22 15.34
N GLU A 231 -16.16 -34.23 15.81
CA GLU A 231 -16.73 -35.38 16.48
C GLU A 231 -16.74 -36.56 15.51
N SER A 232 -15.97 -37.57 15.88
CA SER A 232 -16.26 -38.99 15.65
C SER A 232 -16.04 -39.58 14.25
N GLY A 233 -14.90 -39.31 13.64
CA GLY A 233 -14.33 -40.19 12.59
C GLY A 233 -13.64 -41.46 13.12
N TRP A 234 -13.33 -41.52 14.42
CA TRP A 234 -12.41 -42.51 15.01
C TRP A 234 -13.08 -43.71 15.69
N ARG A 235 -14.42 -43.80 15.75
CA ARG A 235 -15.15 -44.95 16.35
C ARG A 235 -15.45 -46.10 15.38
N LYS A 236 -14.79 -46.17 14.22
CA LYS A 236 -14.98 -47.26 13.24
C LYS A 236 -13.89 -48.35 13.28
N TRP A 237 -12.90 -48.24 14.15
CA TRP A 237 -11.75 -49.15 14.19
C TRP A 237 -11.41 -49.69 15.59
N PHE A 238 -12.39 -49.81 16.48
CA PHE A 238 -12.32 -50.63 17.69
C PHE A 238 -13.66 -51.30 17.94
#